data_AF-X5QIP4-F1
#
_entry.id   AF-X5QIP4-F1
#
_cell.length_a   1.000
_cell.length_b   1.000
_cell.length_c   1.000
_cell.angle_alpha   90.00
_cell.angle_beta   90.00
_cell.angle_gamma   90.00
#
_symmetry.space_group_name_H-M   'P 1'
#
loop_
_entity.id
_entity.type
_entity.pdbx_description
1 polymer ?
#
loop_
_entity_poly.entity_id
_entity_poly.type
_entity_poly.pdbx_seq_one_letter_code
_entity_poly.pdbx_strand_id
1 'polypeptide(L)'
;MSFQKLDDLGHKLEALEHALAILGADEATHMAVGGGEKRAEAMSSLAGMLHIRATAPEIADWLAAAEQEALNEEQQAAVRELRRQYTNLTCLPVEFVERQTVARMRSEQLWRDLRGKNDWAGFLPALEGVIALVREEAALRADALGLDPYDALMEQYDPGNRAADITPVFTELKTFLKGFVPEALAVQEARLAKRPLKPLSGSYAIDKQRELGLAMMASVGFDLTHGSLSVSHHPFCGGVPSDVRITTRYKTSDFLSALMGVLHETGHALYEQNLPKAWAHWPLGKARGMAVHESQSLFVEKQVGRNPEFWRWALPVVEKHLGEAWSLDDILPHVHRVERGLIRVDADEVTYPLHVILRYELEQEVVSGRLQAADLPEAWDAKMREYLGLSTIDNPADGPMQDVHWPGAAFGYFPSYTLGAMMAAQQWAALTRDHPSADSDLAKGNFAAINDWRRDKIWSQGSRWSTPELLERATGEKLNAAYFTEHLRKRYGPA
;
A
#
# COMPACT_ATOMS: atom_id res chain seq x y z
N MET A 1 22.62 19.95 24.16
CA MET A 1 22.96 19.16 22.96
C MET A 1 21.83 19.32 21.97
N SER A 2 22.14 19.52 20.70
CA SER A 2 21.16 19.71 19.63
C SER A 2 20.37 18.43 19.37
N PHE A 3 20.97 17.25 19.55
CA PHE A 3 20.24 15.98 19.51
C PHE A 3 19.04 15.98 20.49
N GLN A 4 19.25 16.44 21.74
CA GLN A 4 18.16 16.51 22.73
C GLN A 4 17.05 17.49 22.33
N LYS A 5 17.38 18.58 21.64
CA LYS A 5 16.34 19.52 21.15
C LYS A 5 15.47 18.89 20.07
N LEU A 6 16.07 18.09 19.18
CA LEU A 6 15.35 17.33 18.15
C LEU A 6 14.49 16.24 18.79
N ASP A 7 14.99 15.58 19.83
CA ASP A 7 14.25 14.58 20.61
C ASP A 7 13.01 15.19 21.30
N ASP A 8 13.19 16.32 22.00
CA ASP A 8 12.10 17.08 22.63
C ASP A 8 11.08 17.61 21.60
N LEU A 9 11.54 17.92 20.37
CA LEU A 9 10.66 18.29 19.27
C LEU A 9 9.83 17.10 18.80
N GLY A 10 10.45 15.92 18.61
CA GLY A 10 9.78 14.69 18.18
C GLY A 10 8.56 14.37 19.03
N HIS A 11 8.68 14.45 20.37
CA HIS A 11 7.55 14.24 21.28
C HIS A 11 6.40 15.23 21.08
N LYS A 12 6.69 16.49 20.74
CA LYS A 12 5.65 17.51 20.47
C LYS A 12 4.96 17.26 19.14
N LEU A 13 5.71 16.81 18.13
CA LEU A 13 5.15 16.46 16.82
C LEU A 13 4.26 15.22 16.94
N GLU A 14 4.75 14.18 17.61
CA GLU A 14 4.02 12.92 17.83
C GLU A 14 2.64 13.16 18.50
N ALA A 15 2.57 14.07 19.48
CA ALA A 15 1.30 14.40 20.13
C ALA A 15 0.24 14.97 19.15
N LEU A 16 0.68 15.80 18.20
CA LEU A 16 -0.19 16.38 17.16
C LEU A 16 -0.53 15.34 16.09
N GLU A 17 0.45 14.54 15.66
CA GLU A 17 0.25 13.43 14.73
C GLU A 17 -0.78 12.43 15.26
N HIS A 18 -0.66 12.06 16.54
CA HIS A 18 -1.61 11.17 17.20
C HIS A 18 -3.03 11.74 17.19
N ALA A 19 -3.21 13.01 17.57
CA ALA A 19 -4.52 13.65 17.55
C ALA A 19 -5.14 13.65 16.15
N LEU A 20 -4.36 14.02 15.13
CA LEU A 20 -4.78 14.01 13.72
C LEU A 20 -5.18 12.60 13.25
N ALA A 21 -4.37 11.59 13.57
CA ALA A 21 -4.62 10.21 13.19
C ALA A 21 -5.93 9.66 13.78
N ILE A 22 -6.18 9.92 15.07
CA ILE A 22 -7.42 9.48 15.73
C ILE A 22 -8.64 10.23 15.21
N LEU A 23 -8.52 11.55 14.97
CA LEU A 23 -9.62 12.35 14.38
C LEU A 23 -9.97 11.89 12.97
N GLY A 24 -8.97 11.54 12.15
CA GLY A 24 -9.18 10.98 10.82
C GLY A 24 -9.82 9.60 10.84
N ALA A 25 -9.38 8.72 11.75
CA ALA A 25 -10.00 7.41 11.93
C ALA A 25 -11.47 7.52 12.39
N ASP A 26 -11.78 8.44 13.31
CA ASP A 26 -13.15 8.71 13.75
C ASP A 26 -14.02 9.28 12.62
N GLU A 27 -13.48 10.19 11.81
CA GLU A 27 -14.17 10.77 10.64
C GLU A 27 -14.63 9.69 9.67
N ALA A 28 -13.77 8.71 9.41
CA ALA A 28 -14.07 7.63 8.47
C ALA A 28 -15.01 6.54 9.02
N THR A 29 -15.33 6.55 10.33
CA THR A 29 -16.02 5.43 11.00
C THR A 29 -17.24 5.83 11.83
N HIS A 30 -17.08 6.75 12.79
CA HIS A 30 -18.09 7.04 13.81
C HIS A 30 -18.71 8.43 13.69
N MET A 31 -18.03 9.37 13.03
CA MET A 31 -18.49 10.75 12.94
C MET A 31 -19.89 10.84 12.30
N ALA A 32 -20.80 11.55 12.97
CA ALA A 32 -22.12 11.83 12.42
C ALA A 32 -22.02 12.73 11.17
N VAL A 33 -22.91 12.50 10.19
CA VAL A 33 -22.89 13.19 8.88
C VAL A 33 -22.88 14.72 8.99
N GLY A 34 -23.55 15.30 9.99
CA GLY A 34 -23.57 16.75 10.22
C GLY A 34 -22.34 17.33 10.92
N GLY A 35 -21.38 16.50 11.35
CA GLY A 35 -20.19 16.92 12.11
C GLY A 35 -19.00 17.35 11.26
N GLY A 36 -19.06 17.17 9.93
CA GLY A 36 -17.91 17.33 9.03
C GLY A 36 -17.27 18.72 9.05
N GLU A 37 -18.06 19.80 9.14
CA GLU A 37 -17.53 21.17 9.11
C GLU A 37 -16.58 21.45 10.29
N LYS A 38 -17.02 21.16 11.53
CA LYS A 38 -16.18 21.35 12.72
C LYS A 38 -15.02 20.37 12.79
N ARG A 39 -15.17 19.14 12.25
CA ARG A 39 -14.05 18.21 12.11
C ARG A 39 -12.97 18.79 11.20
N ALA A 40 -13.36 19.28 10.03
CA ALA A 40 -12.45 19.88 9.06
C ALA A 40 -11.72 21.11 9.61
N GLU A 41 -12.43 22.03 10.29
CA GLU A 41 -11.82 23.20 10.96
C GLU A 41 -10.76 22.80 11.99
N ALA A 42 -11.07 21.81 12.84
CA ALA A 42 -10.18 21.35 13.90
C ALA A 42 -8.94 20.66 13.33
N MET A 43 -9.12 19.72 12.39
CA MET A 43 -8.02 19.02 11.75
C MET A 43 -7.12 19.96 10.94
N SER A 44 -7.70 20.94 10.22
CA SER A 44 -6.94 21.97 9.51
C SER A 44 -6.06 22.80 10.46
N SER A 45 -6.62 23.22 11.59
CA SER A 45 -5.87 23.99 12.61
C SER A 45 -4.72 23.17 13.21
N LEU A 46 -4.97 21.90 13.56
CA LEU A 46 -3.95 20.99 14.10
C LEU A 46 -2.86 20.66 13.08
N ALA A 47 -3.23 20.42 11.82
CA ALA A 47 -2.28 20.19 10.73
C ALA A 47 -1.40 21.43 10.49
N GLY A 48 -1.96 22.63 10.54
CA GLY A 48 -1.19 23.88 10.47
C GLY A 48 -0.20 24.02 11.63
N MET A 49 -0.61 23.71 12.86
CA MET A 49 0.28 23.70 14.02
C MET A 49 1.40 22.68 13.89
N LEU A 50 1.10 21.46 13.40
CA LEU A 50 2.08 20.42 13.15
C LEU A 50 3.09 20.88 12.11
N HIS A 51 2.62 21.38 10.97
CA HIS A 51 3.47 21.83 9.87
C HIS A 51 4.43 22.94 10.31
N ILE A 52 3.92 24.02 10.94
CA ILE A 52 4.75 25.14 11.43
C ILE A 52 5.86 24.64 12.37
N ARG A 53 5.57 23.66 13.23
CA ARG A 53 6.55 23.09 14.15
C ARG A 53 7.55 22.18 13.44
N ALA A 54 7.10 21.38 12.47
CA ALA A 54 7.93 20.43 11.74
C ALA A 54 8.86 21.11 10.72
N THR A 55 8.54 22.34 10.28
CA THR A 55 9.31 23.11 9.30
C THR A 55 10.00 24.33 9.88
N ALA A 56 10.07 24.44 11.22
CA ALA A 56 10.70 25.57 11.88
C ALA A 56 12.20 25.69 11.48
N PRO A 57 12.67 26.88 11.07
CA PRO A 57 14.00 27.04 10.47
C PRO A 57 15.15 26.64 11.38
N GLU A 58 14.99 26.78 12.70
CA GLU A 58 15.99 26.37 13.70
C GLU A 58 16.29 24.86 13.69
N ILE A 59 15.40 24.03 13.12
CA ILE A 59 15.62 22.59 12.97
C ILE A 59 16.83 22.31 12.07
N ALA A 60 17.04 23.11 11.02
CA ALA A 60 18.19 22.97 10.13
C ALA A 60 19.52 23.13 10.90
N ASP A 61 19.58 24.15 11.77
CA ASP A 61 20.74 24.41 12.63
C ASP A 61 20.93 23.29 13.67
N TRP A 62 19.85 22.78 14.26
CA TRP A 62 19.91 21.68 15.21
C TRP A 62 20.38 20.39 14.56
N LEU A 63 19.90 20.06 13.36
CA LEU A 63 20.35 18.90 12.59
C LEU A 63 21.84 18.99 12.26
N ALA A 64 22.29 20.13 11.72
CA ALA A 64 23.70 20.34 11.38
C ALA A 64 24.62 20.25 12.61
N ALA A 65 24.19 20.78 13.76
CA ALA A 65 24.94 20.68 15.00
C ALA A 65 24.92 19.25 15.59
N ALA A 66 23.79 18.55 15.54
CA ALA A 66 23.66 17.18 16.04
C ALA A 66 24.57 16.20 15.30
N GLU A 67 24.79 16.39 14.00
CA GLU A 67 25.73 15.59 13.20
C GLU A 67 27.18 15.69 13.66
N GLN A 68 27.55 16.75 14.39
CA GLN A 68 28.89 16.94 14.95
C GLN A 68 29.01 16.42 16.40
N GLU A 69 27.90 15.98 17.01
CA GLU A 69 27.90 15.41 18.35
C GLU A 69 28.38 13.94 18.33
N ALA A 70 28.88 13.45 19.47
CA ALA A 70 29.27 12.05 19.64
C ALA A 70 28.03 11.16 19.75
N LEU A 71 27.41 10.84 18.63
CA LEU A 71 26.20 10.02 18.51
C LEU A 71 26.55 8.54 18.30
N ASN A 72 25.75 7.64 18.88
CA ASN A 72 25.79 6.22 18.53
C ASN A 72 25.15 5.95 17.15
N GLU A 73 25.26 4.72 16.65
CA GLU A 73 24.76 4.36 15.30
C GLU A 73 23.24 4.59 15.12
N GLU A 74 22.43 4.32 16.14
CA GLU A 74 20.98 4.52 16.05
C GLU A 74 20.63 6.01 16.04
N GLN A 75 21.28 6.80 16.87
CA GLN A 75 21.11 8.26 16.90
C GLN A 75 21.53 8.89 15.57
N GLN A 76 22.62 8.41 14.95
CA GLN A 76 23.03 8.85 13.61
C GLN A 76 21.98 8.50 12.55
N ALA A 77 21.38 7.30 12.62
CA ALA A 77 20.29 6.91 11.73
C ALA A 77 19.04 7.79 11.94
N ALA A 78 18.71 8.12 13.19
CA ALA A 78 17.59 8.99 13.53
C ALA A 78 17.75 10.41 12.98
N VAL A 79 18.94 11.00 13.13
CA VAL A 79 19.25 12.33 12.58
C VAL A 79 19.20 12.32 11.04
N ARG A 80 19.74 11.27 10.39
CA ARG A 80 19.66 11.13 8.92
C ARG A 80 18.21 11.06 8.43
N GLU A 81 17.38 10.25 9.07
CA GLU A 81 15.98 10.10 8.68
C GLU A 81 15.17 11.37 8.95
N LEU A 82 15.40 12.05 10.08
CA LEU A 82 14.76 13.33 10.36
C LEU A 82 15.20 14.41 9.36
N ARG A 83 16.48 14.45 8.96
CA ARG A 83 16.95 15.34 7.89
C ARG A 83 16.22 15.08 6.58
N ARG A 84 16.06 13.81 6.19
CA ARG A 84 15.32 13.43 4.96
C ARG A 84 13.88 13.93 5.02
N GLN A 85 13.18 13.74 6.13
CA GLN A 85 11.82 14.25 6.30
C GLN A 85 11.77 15.78 6.27
N TYR A 86 12.65 16.44 7.00
CA TYR A 86 12.74 17.90 7.04
C TYR A 86 12.96 18.49 5.64
N THR A 87 13.93 17.98 4.88
CA THR A 87 14.16 18.39 3.49
C THR A 87 12.90 18.23 2.64
N ASN A 88 12.20 17.09 2.75
CA ASN A 88 10.97 16.87 2.00
C ASN A 88 9.84 17.84 2.37
N LEU A 89 9.76 18.26 3.63
CA LEU A 89 8.76 19.22 4.12
C LEU A 89 9.08 20.67 3.74
N THR A 90 10.36 21.01 3.53
CA THR A 90 10.81 22.41 3.30
C THR A 90 11.32 22.70 1.90
N CYS A 91 11.48 21.69 1.03
CA CYS A 91 12.02 21.89 -0.32
C CYS A 91 11.07 22.63 -1.27
N LEU A 92 9.79 22.72 -0.94
CA LEU A 92 8.80 23.40 -1.76
C LEU A 92 8.50 24.81 -1.20
N PRO A 93 8.48 25.86 -2.05
CA PRO A 93 8.03 27.19 -1.63
C PRO A 93 6.56 27.18 -1.18
N VAL A 94 6.23 28.00 -0.18
CA VAL A 94 4.85 28.13 0.35
C VAL A 94 3.84 28.47 -0.75
N GLU A 95 4.19 29.43 -1.62
CA GLU A 95 3.36 29.82 -2.77
C GLU A 95 3.10 28.68 -3.77
N PHE A 96 4.04 27.75 -3.91
CA PHE A 96 3.86 26.55 -4.72
C PHE A 96 2.88 25.58 -4.04
N VAL A 97 3.07 25.32 -2.76
CA VAL A 97 2.20 24.43 -1.96
C VAL A 97 0.75 24.93 -1.96
N GLU A 98 0.51 26.24 -1.85
CA GLU A 98 -0.82 26.84 -1.93
C GLU A 98 -1.48 26.60 -3.29
N ARG A 99 -0.79 26.93 -4.39
CA ARG A 99 -1.29 26.67 -5.76
C ARG A 99 -1.61 25.20 -5.97
N GLN A 100 -0.71 24.33 -5.53
CA GLN A 100 -0.83 22.90 -5.65
C GLN A 100 -2.05 22.36 -4.90
N THR A 101 -2.24 22.80 -3.65
CA THR A 101 -3.35 22.34 -2.80
C THR A 101 -4.70 22.69 -3.44
N VAL A 102 -4.85 23.92 -3.93
CA VAL A 102 -6.08 24.37 -4.60
C VAL A 102 -6.36 23.54 -5.86
N ALA A 103 -5.33 23.28 -6.68
CA ALA A 103 -5.48 22.52 -7.91
C ALA A 103 -5.86 21.04 -7.65
N ARG A 104 -5.20 20.38 -6.69
CA ARG A 104 -5.47 18.99 -6.31
C ARG A 104 -6.91 18.83 -5.80
N MET A 105 -7.34 19.68 -4.88
CA MET A 105 -8.71 19.62 -4.32
C MET A 105 -9.79 19.84 -5.38
N ARG A 106 -9.60 20.84 -6.25
CA ARG A 106 -10.55 21.10 -7.35
C ARG A 106 -10.59 19.94 -8.34
N SER A 107 -9.42 19.40 -8.70
CA SER A 107 -9.32 18.28 -9.64
C SER A 107 -9.99 17.02 -9.11
N GLU A 108 -9.75 16.67 -7.85
CA GLU A 108 -10.37 15.50 -7.21
C GLU A 108 -11.90 15.63 -7.10
N GLN A 109 -12.40 16.81 -6.72
CA GLN A 109 -13.85 17.07 -6.66
C GLN A 109 -14.49 16.92 -8.04
N LEU A 110 -13.88 17.50 -9.07
CA LEU A 110 -14.37 17.40 -10.44
C LEU A 110 -14.30 15.95 -10.94
N TRP A 111 -13.22 15.23 -10.65
CA TRP A 111 -13.05 13.82 -10.98
C TRP A 111 -14.17 12.95 -10.42
N ARG A 112 -14.57 13.13 -9.15
CA ARG A 112 -15.66 12.35 -8.53
C ARG A 112 -16.98 12.48 -9.30
N ASP A 113 -17.30 13.69 -9.77
CA ASP A 113 -18.52 13.95 -10.54
C ASP A 113 -18.41 13.45 -11.99
N LEU A 114 -17.30 13.78 -12.67
CA LEU A 114 -17.14 13.51 -14.10
C LEU A 114 -16.81 12.05 -14.41
N ARG A 115 -16.17 11.31 -13.49
CA ARG A 115 -15.96 9.87 -13.65
C ARG A 115 -17.29 9.14 -13.77
N GLY A 116 -18.26 9.46 -12.89
CA GLY A 116 -19.60 8.86 -12.95
C GLY A 116 -20.37 9.17 -14.24
N LYS A 117 -19.94 10.20 -14.98
CA LYS A 117 -20.54 10.64 -16.26
C LYS A 117 -19.74 10.18 -17.48
N ASN A 118 -18.61 9.48 -17.28
CA ASN A 118 -17.67 9.11 -18.34
C ASN A 118 -17.18 10.34 -19.17
N ASP A 119 -17.06 11.50 -18.52
CA ASP A 119 -16.77 12.78 -19.18
C ASP A 119 -15.27 13.14 -19.09
N TRP A 120 -14.48 12.55 -19.99
CA TRP A 120 -13.06 12.86 -20.10
C TRP A 120 -12.80 14.30 -20.53
N ALA A 121 -13.57 14.81 -21.50
CA ALA A 121 -13.37 16.15 -22.06
C ALA A 121 -13.59 17.25 -21.02
N GLY A 122 -14.58 17.08 -20.14
CA GLY A 122 -14.79 17.98 -19.01
C GLY A 122 -13.70 17.87 -17.92
N PHE A 123 -13.11 16.69 -17.75
CA PHE A 123 -12.09 16.45 -16.72
C PHE A 123 -10.68 16.91 -17.16
N LEU A 124 -10.37 16.78 -18.45
CA LEU A 124 -9.05 17.03 -19.02
C LEU A 124 -8.41 18.36 -18.56
N PRO A 125 -9.10 19.53 -18.57
CA PRO A 125 -8.47 20.78 -18.15
C PRO A 125 -8.00 20.80 -16.69
N ALA A 126 -8.71 20.09 -15.80
CA ALA A 126 -8.30 19.98 -14.40
C ALA A 126 -7.08 19.08 -14.25
N LEU A 127 -7.04 17.97 -14.98
CA LEU A 127 -5.89 17.06 -14.99
C LEU A 127 -4.64 17.71 -15.59
N GLU A 128 -4.78 18.48 -16.67
CA GLU A 128 -3.67 19.25 -17.27
C GLU A 128 -3.05 20.22 -16.27
N GLY A 129 -3.90 20.96 -15.53
CA GLY A 129 -3.45 21.85 -14.46
C GLY A 129 -2.68 21.11 -13.36
N VAL A 130 -3.16 19.93 -12.97
CA VAL A 130 -2.46 19.08 -11.99
C VAL A 130 -1.11 18.58 -12.53
N ILE A 131 -1.06 18.08 -13.77
CA ILE A 131 0.17 17.56 -14.39
C ILE A 131 1.23 18.66 -14.51
N ALA A 132 0.84 19.88 -14.87
CA ALA A 132 1.75 21.01 -14.92
C ALA A 132 2.41 21.27 -13.56
N LEU A 133 1.62 21.24 -12.48
CA LEU A 133 2.12 21.41 -11.11
C LEU A 133 2.95 20.22 -10.64
N VAL A 134 2.63 19.00 -11.05
CA VAL A 134 3.44 17.80 -10.74
C VAL A 134 4.82 17.89 -11.40
N ARG A 135 4.91 18.37 -12.64
CA ARG A 135 6.21 18.60 -13.31
C ARG A 135 7.04 19.66 -12.59
N GLU A 136 6.40 20.74 -12.13
CA GLU A 136 7.05 21.78 -11.33
C GLU A 136 7.52 21.24 -9.96
N GLU A 137 6.69 20.47 -9.26
CA GLU A 137 7.06 19.79 -8.01
C GLU A 137 8.27 18.86 -8.21
N ALA A 138 8.23 18.06 -9.27
CA ALA A 138 9.28 17.10 -9.59
C ALA A 138 10.63 17.80 -9.79
N ALA A 139 10.65 18.94 -10.48
CA ALA A 139 11.86 19.74 -10.67
C ALA A 139 12.37 20.34 -9.35
N LEU A 140 11.49 20.96 -8.55
CA LEU A 140 11.87 21.55 -7.25
C LEU A 140 12.46 20.51 -6.29
N ARG A 141 11.85 19.32 -6.23
CA ARG A 141 12.35 18.22 -5.40
C ARG A 141 13.63 17.62 -5.96
N ALA A 142 13.71 17.44 -7.28
CA ALA A 142 14.92 16.95 -7.95
C ALA A 142 16.13 17.82 -7.63
N ASP A 143 15.97 19.15 -7.72
CA ASP A 143 17.03 20.10 -7.39
C ASP A 143 17.45 20.01 -5.92
N ALA A 144 16.48 19.89 -5.01
CA ALA A 144 16.74 19.79 -3.57
C ALA A 144 17.38 18.46 -3.14
N LEU A 145 17.06 17.36 -3.84
CA LEU A 145 17.48 16.00 -3.49
C LEU A 145 18.65 15.48 -4.34
N GLY A 146 18.97 16.14 -5.45
CA GLY A 146 19.95 15.66 -6.42
C GLY A 146 19.50 14.38 -7.14
N LEU A 147 18.21 14.29 -7.48
CA LEU A 147 17.58 13.12 -8.10
C LEU A 147 16.99 13.45 -9.47
N ASP A 148 16.68 12.43 -10.26
CA ASP A 148 15.86 12.60 -11.45
C ASP A 148 14.42 13.01 -11.06
N PRO A 149 13.69 13.80 -11.89
CA PRO A 149 12.37 14.33 -11.53
C PRO A 149 11.35 13.27 -11.07
N TYR A 150 11.27 12.13 -11.75
CA TYR A 150 10.33 11.07 -11.35
C TYR A 150 10.78 10.36 -10.06
N ASP A 151 12.08 10.15 -9.89
CA ASP A 151 12.65 9.57 -8.67
C ASP A 151 12.41 10.47 -7.46
N ALA A 152 12.48 11.79 -7.64
CA ALA A 152 12.17 12.77 -6.61
C ALA A 152 10.70 12.75 -6.15
N LEU A 153 9.77 12.42 -7.04
CA LEU A 153 8.37 12.20 -6.67
C LEU A 153 8.19 10.88 -5.92
N MET A 154 8.81 9.79 -6.41
CA MET A 154 8.73 8.46 -5.81
C MET A 154 9.40 8.40 -4.42
N GLU A 155 10.50 9.15 -4.20
CA GLU A 155 11.23 9.23 -2.92
C GLU A 155 10.35 9.64 -1.73
N GLN A 156 9.23 10.32 -1.98
CA GLN A 156 8.24 10.67 -0.96
C GLN A 156 7.52 9.45 -0.38
N TYR A 157 7.29 8.43 -1.21
CA TYR A 157 6.51 7.25 -0.86
C TYR A 157 7.39 6.03 -0.60
N ASP A 158 8.50 5.92 -1.32
CA ASP A 158 9.36 4.75 -1.26
C ASP A 158 10.86 5.13 -1.24
N PRO A 159 11.38 5.53 -0.07
CA PRO A 159 12.71 6.13 0.06
C PRO A 159 13.85 5.23 -0.40
N GLY A 160 14.71 5.77 -1.28
CA GLY A 160 15.89 5.11 -1.83
C GLY A 160 15.67 4.27 -3.09
N ASN A 161 14.43 3.98 -3.47
CA ASN A 161 14.14 3.27 -4.72
C ASN A 161 14.32 4.18 -5.95
N ARG A 162 14.81 3.66 -7.08
CA ARG A 162 15.08 4.45 -8.29
C ARG A 162 14.50 3.78 -9.53
N ALA A 163 14.00 4.57 -10.48
CA ALA A 163 13.45 4.07 -11.73
C ALA A 163 14.46 3.24 -12.52
N ALA A 164 15.76 3.56 -12.41
CA ALA A 164 16.85 2.79 -13.01
C ALA A 164 16.94 1.35 -12.49
N ASP A 165 16.59 1.11 -11.23
CA ASP A 165 16.60 -0.22 -10.60
C ASP A 165 15.25 -0.94 -10.76
N ILE A 166 14.13 -0.19 -10.74
CA ILE A 166 12.78 -0.74 -10.82
C ILE A 166 12.41 -1.15 -12.25
N THR A 167 12.76 -0.33 -13.25
CA THR A 167 12.34 -0.55 -14.65
C THR A 167 12.76 -1.91 -15.21
N PRO A 168 14.00 -2.41 -14.99
CA PRO A 168 14.39 -3.74 -15.43
C PRO A 168 13.53 -4.84 -14.79
N VAL A 169 13.29 -4.77 -13.48
CA VAL A 169 12.49 -5.75 -12.72
C VAL A 169 11.03 -5.76 -13.19
N PHE A 170 10.43 -4.59 -13.40
CA PHE A 170 9.08 -4.49 -13.95
C PHE A 170 9.00 -4.97 -15.40
N THR A 171 10.05 -4.76 -16.19
CA THR A 171 10.10 -5.25 -17.58
C THR A 171 10.13 -6.79 -17.62
N GLU A 172 10.93 -7.42 -16.76
CA GLU A 172 10.97 -8.87 -16.60
C GLU A 172 9.61 -9.42 -16.17
N LEU A 173 9.02 -8.83 -15.10
CA LEU A 173 7.72 -9.24 -14.59
C LEU A 173 6.62 -9.07 -15.64
N LYS A 174 6.56 -7.92 -16.33
CA LYS A 174 5.59 -7.66 -17.42
C LYS A 174 5.70 -8.71 -18.52
N THR A 175 6.92 -9.02 -18.95
CA THR A 175 7.17 -10.01 -20.01
C THR A 175 6.66 -11.39 -19.59
N PHE A 176 6.95 -11.82 -18.36
CA PHE A 176 6.42 -13.06 -17.81
C PHE A 176 4.89 -13.05 -17.75
N LEU A 177 4.27 -12.03 -17.15
CA LEU A 177 2.83 -11.97 -16.93
C LEU A 177 2.02 -11.97 -18.22
N LYS A 178 2.48 -11.28 -19.27
CA LYS A 178 1.82 -11.31 -20.59
C LYS A 178 1.70 -12.72 -21.15
N GLY A 179 2.71 -13.57 -20.93
CA GLY A 179 2.68 -14.98 -21.30
C GLY A 179 1.91 -15.86 -20.32
N PHE A 180 2.00 -15.56 -19.02
CA PHE A 180 1.46 -16.41 -17.97
C PHE A 180 -0.05 -16.21 -17.70
N VAL A 181 -0.60 -15.01 -17.88
CA VAL A 181 -2.05 -14.76 -17.72
C VAL A 181 -2.92 -15.70 -18.57
N PRO A 182 -2.70 -15.86 -19.91
CA PRO A 182 -3.48 -16.82 -20.69
C PRO A 182 -3.28 -18.28 -20.24
N GLU A 183 -2.08 -18.64 -19.79
CA GLU A 183 -1.79 -19.99 -19.25
C GLU A 183 -2.58 -20.25 -17.96
N ALA A 184 -2.53 -19.33 -16.99
CA ALA A 184 -3.26 -19.42 -15.73
C ALA A 184 -4.78 -19.52 -15.96
N LEU A 185 -5.33 -18.75 -16.90
CA LEU A 185 -6.74 -18.83 -17.28
C LEU A 185 -7.11 -20.19 -17.90
N ALA A 186 -6.27 -20.74 -18.77
CA ALA A 186 -6.50 -22.07 -19.36
C ALA A 186 -6.42 -23.19 -18.30
N VAL A 187 -5.48 -23.10 -17.36
CA VAL A 187 -5.39 -24.02 -16.21
C VAL A 187 -6.65 -23.92 -15.35
N GLN A 188 -7.11 -22.71 -15.04
CA GLN A 188 -8.35 -22.47 -14.29
C GLN A 188 -9.56 -23.06 -15.02
N GLU A 189 -9.70 -22.82 -16.33
CA GLU A 189 -10.79 -23.37 -17.15
C GLU A 189 -10.79 -24.90 -17.12
N ALA A 190 -9.63 -25.54 -17.30
CA ALA A 190 -9.51 -27.00 -17.24
C ALA A 190 -9.84 -27.56 -15.85
N ARG A 191 -9.48 -26.86 -14.76
CA ARG A 191 -9.86 -27.23 -13.39
C ARG A 191 -11.37 -27.12 -13.18
N LEU A 192 -11.98 -26.02 -13.61
CA LEU A 192 -13.43 -25.77 -13.48
C LEU A 192 -14.28 -26.69 -14.37
N ALA A 193 -13.77 -27.12 -15.53
CA ALA A 193 -14.42 -28.11 -16.37
C ALA A 193 -14.49 -29.49 -15.68
N LYS A 194 -13.47 -29.85 -14.90
CA LYS A 194 -13.43 -31.10 -14.11
C LYS A 194 -14.28 -31.01 -12.84
N ARG A 195 -14.23 -29.87 -12.16
CA ARG A 195 -14.97 -29.60 -10.93
C ARG A 195 -15.54 -28.20 -10.97
N PRO A 196 -16.82 -28.04 -11.36
CA PRO A 196 -17.48 -26.74 -11.40
C PRO A 196 -17.42 -26.03 -10.04
N LEU A 197 -17.37 -24.71 -10.09
CA LEU A 197 -17.29 -23.89 -8.89
C LEU A 197 -18.54 -24.10 -8.02
N LYS A 198 -18.34 -24.52 -6.76
CA LYS A 198 -19.44 -24.59 -5.79
C LYS A 198 -19.91 -23.16 -5.49
N PRO A 199 -21.20 -22.82 -5.67
CA PRO A 199 -21.69 -21.48 -5.39
C PRO A 199 -21.59 -21.17 -3.90
N LEU A 200 -21.27 -19.93 -3.56
CA LEU A 200 -21.44 -19.39 -2.22
C LEU A 200 -22.93 -19.39 -1.85
N SER A 201 -23.27 -19.58 -0.58
CA SER A 201 -24.66 -19.53 -0.11
C SER A 201 -25.37 -18.19 -0.42
N GLY A 202 -24.61 -17.08 -0.44
CA GLY A 202 -25.12 -15.75 -0.77
C GLY A 202 -25.89 -15.06 0.37
N SER A 203 -25.83 -15.61 1.60
CA SER A 203 -26.51 -15.07 2.77
C SER A 203 -25.61 -15.09 4.02
N TYR A 204 -24.62 -14.20 4.02
CA TYR A 204 -23.67 -14.06 5.12
C TYR A 204 -24.01 -12.85 6.00
N ALA A 205 -24.50 -13.10 7.21
CA ALA A 205 -24.81 -12.04 8.16
C ALA A 205 -23.54 -11.25 8.54
N ILE A 206 -23.64 -9.91 8.56
CA ILE A 206 -22.50 -9.00 8.75
C ILE A 206 -21.83 -9.20 10.12
N ASP A 207 -22.62 -9.42 11.17
CA ASP A 207 -22.14 -9.70 12.52
C ASP A 207 -21.30 -11.00 12.55
N LYS A 208 -21.72 -12.05 11.84
CA LYS A 208 -20.96 -13.30 11.72
C LYS A 208 -19.68 -13.17 10.92
N GLN A 209 -19.69 -12.38 9.85
CA GLN A 209 -18.46 -12.04 9.13
C GLN A 209 -17.50 -11.22 10.00
N ARG A 210 -18.01 -10.29 10.82
CA ARG A 210 -17.20 -9.52 11.77
C ARG A 210 -16.57 -10.40 12.84
N GLU A 211 -17.34 -11.33 13.42
CA GLU A 211 -16.83 -12.31 14.39
C GLU A 211 -15.72 -13.18 13.77
N LEU A 212 -15.91 -13.65 12.53
CA LEU A 212 -14.89 -14.37 11.77
C LEU A 212 -13.64 -13.52 11.54
N GLY A 213 -13.80 -12.28 11.10
CA GLY A 213 -12.69 -11.34 10.89
C GLY A 213 -11.86 -11.15 12.15
N LEU A 214 -12.51 -10.86 13.29
CA LEU A 214 -11.84 -10.69 14.59
C LEU A 214 -11.09 -11.96 15.03
N ALA A 215 -11.68 -13.15 14.82
CA ALA A 215 -11.03 -14.42 15.15
C ALA A 215 -9.76 -14.64 14.31
N MET A 216 -9.83 -14.33 13.01
CA MET A 216 -8.70 -14.45 12.09
C MET A 216 -7.60 -13.44 12.40
N MET A 217 -7.96 -12.17 12.65
CA MET A 217 -7.02 -11.12 13.08
C MET A 217 -6.22 -11.55 14.31
N ALA A 218 -6.92 -11.96 15.37
CA ALA A 218 -6.29 -12.37 16.62
C ALA A 218 -5.37 -13.58 16.42
N SER A 219 -5.79 -14.55 15.62
CA SER A 219 -5.00 -15.75 15.35
C SER A 219 -3.72 -15.42 14.59
N VAL A 220 -3.79 -14.54 13.58
CA VAL A 220 -2.63 -14.09 12.80
C VAL A 220 -1.69 -13.20 13.62
N GLY A 221 -2.10 -12.76 14.82
CA GLY A 221 -1.23 -12.11 15.81
C GLY A 221 -1.53 -10.64 16.07
N PHE A 222 -2.66 -10.12 15.57
CA PHE A 222 -3.09 -8.75 15.87
C PHE A 222 -3.40 -8.60 17.37
N ASP A 223 -2.85 -7.58 18.00
CA ASP A 223 -3.17 -7.27 19.39
C ASP A 223 -4.48 -6.46 19.47
N LEU A 224 -5.57 -7.13 19.82
CA LEU A 224 -6.89 -6.54 20.00
C LEU A 224 -6.98 -5.53 21.16
N THR A 225 -5.96 -5.46 22.03
CA THR A 225 -5.90 -4.46 23.10
C THR A 225 -5.23 -3.15 22.67
N HIS A 226 -4.53 -3.16 21.52
CA HIS A 226 -3.86 -2.01 20.92
C HIS A 226 -4.41 -1.71 19.52
N GLY A 227 -5.70 -1.97 19.30
CA GLY A 227 -6.34 -1.65 18.04
C GLY A 227 -7.80 -2.07 17.92
N SER A 228 -8.41 -1.77 16.78
CA SER A 228 -9.83 -2.06 16.54
C SER A 228 -10.16 -2.35 15.07
N LEU A 229 -11.29 -3.05 14.87
CA LEU A 229 -11.89 -3.29 13.56
C LEU A 229 -13.25 -2.57 13.46
N SER A 230 -13.35 -1.63 12.52
CA SER A 230 -14.58 -0.86 12.22
C SER A 230 -15.02 -1.03 10.76
N VAL A 231 -16.09 -0.33 10.36
CA VAL A 231 -16.59 -0.33 8.98
C VAL A 231 -16.38 1.04 8.36
N SER A 232 -15.94 1.09 7.10
CA SER A 232 -15.84 2.30 6.30
C SER A 232 -16.19 2.02 4.83
N HIS A 233 -16.29 3.06 4.01
CA HIS A 233 -16.57 2.94 2.58
C HIS A 233 -15.40 2.30 1.80
N HIS A 234 -14.17 2.69 2.17
CA HIS A 234 -12.92 2.15 1.66
C HIS A 234 -12.13 1.61 2.86
N PRO A 235 -11.81 0.30 2.89
CA PRO A 235 -10.94 -0.28 3.91
C PRO A 235 -9.60 0.46 3.99
N PHE A 236 -9.08 0.63 5.21
CA PHE A 236 -7.76 1.20 5.47
C PHE A 236 -7.21 0.74 6.82
N CYS A 237 -5.91 0.95 7.01
CA CYS A 237 -5.21 0.85 8.28
C CYS A 237 -4.69 2.24 8.68
N GLY A 238 -5.09 2.72 9.85
CA GLY A 238 -4.72 4.03 10.37
C GLY A 238 -4.57 4.05 11.89
N GLY A 239 -4.68 5.24 12.49
CA GLY A 239 -4.38 5.44 13.91
C GLY A 239 -2.88 5.58 14.16
N VAL A 240 -2.40 5.06 15.28
CA VAL A 240 -0.97 5.09 15.66
C VAL A 240 -0.51 3.71 16.11
N PRO A 241 0.80 3.41 16.16
CA PRO A 241 1.33 2.11 16.58
C PRO A 241 0.76 1.54 17.90
N SER A 242 0.36 2.39 18.85
CA SER A 242 -0.24 2.00 20.13
C SER A 242 -1.78 1.92 20.13
N ASP A 243 -2.45 2.40 19.09
CA ASP A 243 -3.91 2.34 18.86
C ASP A 243 -4.15 2.25 17.35
N VAL A 244 -3.91 1.07 16.77
CA VAL A 244 -4.03 0.84 15.33
C VAL A 244 -5.48 0.53 14.98
N ARG A 245 -6.07 1.33 14.10
CA ARG A 245 -7.48 1.22 13.72
C ARG A 245 -7.59 0.81 12.28
N ILE A 246 -8.12 -0.40 12.06
CA ILE A 246 -8.38 -0.91 10.73
C ILE A 246 -9.87 -0.91 10.44
N THR A 247 -10.21 -0.84 9.16
CA THR A 247 -11.60 -0.93 8.72
C THR A 247 -11.78 -1.98 7.64
N THR A 248 -13.01 -2.43 7.47
CA THR A 248 -13.39 -3.31 6.37
C THR A 248 -14.75 -2.92 5.81
N ARG A 249 -15.18 -3.60 4.75
CA ARG A 249 -16.51 -3.47 4.16
C ARG A 249 -17.08 -4.84 3.90
N TYR A 250 -18.30 -5.07 4.39
CA TYR A 250 -18.99 -6.34 4.25
C TYR A 250 -19.96 -6.34 3.06
N LYS A 251 -20.12 -7.50 2.44
CA LYS A 251 -21.20 -7.82 1.51
C LYS A 251 -21.96 -9.02 2.05
N THR A 252 -23.27 -9.08 1.90
CA THR A 252 -24.06 -10.25 2.32
C THR A 252 -23.99 -11.40 1.32
N SER A 253 -23.58 -11.11 0.07
CA SER A 253 -23.46 -12.07 -1.03
C SER A 253 -22.21 -12.94 -0.96
N ASP A 254 -21.14 -12.46 -0.32
CA ASP A 254 -19.85 -13.15 -0.23
C ASP A 254 -19.14 -12.76 1.07
N PHE A 255 -18.48 -13.73 1.70
CA PHE A 255 -17.68 -13.49 2.90
C PHE A 255 -16.19 -13.30 2.59
N LEU A 256 -15.73 -13.83 1.45
CA LEU A 256 -14.31 -13.87 1.11
C LEU A 256 -13.74 -12.47 0.87
N SER A 257 -14.47 -11.55 0.24
CA SER A 257 -13.96 -10.19 0.02
C SER A 257 -13.70 -9.47 1.34
N ALA A 258 -14.64 -9.55 2.30
CA ALA A 258 -14.46 -8.92 3.61
C ALA A 258 -13.34 -9.59 4.41
N LEU A 259 -13.27 -10.92 4.40
CA LEU A 259 -12.21 -11.68 5.10
C LEU A 259 -10.81 -11.33 4.54
N MET A 260 -10.65 -11.33 3.22
CA MET A 260 -9.37 -10.96 2.60
C MET A 260 -9.01 -9.49 2.85
N GLY A 261 -9.98 -8.58 2.81
CA GLY A 261 -9.78 -7.19 3.20
C GLY A 261 -9.30 -7.05 4.65
N VAL A 262 -9.93 -7.77 5.60
CA VAL A 262 -9.48 -7.79 7.00
C VAL A 262 -8.06 -8.32 7.12
N LEU A 263 -7.72 -9.42 6.44
CA LEU A 263 -6.36 -9.98 6.45
C LEU A 263 -5.33 -9.02 5.85
N HIS A 264 -5.67 -8.32 4.78
CA HIS A 264 -4.84 -7.29 4.16
C HIS A 264 -4.53 -6.16 5.16
N GLU A 265 -5.55 -5.54 5.74
CA GLU A 265 -5.36 -4.46 6.71
C GLU A 265 -4.69 -4.95 8.01
N THR A 266 -4.89 -6.22 8.39
CA THR A 266 -4.17 -6.84 9.50
C THR A 266 -2.67 -6.90 9.23
N GLY A 267 -2.25 -7.18 7.99
CA GLY A 267 -0.84 -7.20 7.63
C GLY A 267 -0.17 -5.83 7.75
N HIS A 268 -0.88 -4.77 7.37
CA HIS A 268 -0.45 -3.39 7.65
C HIS A 268 -0.35 -3.14 9.16
N ALA A 269 -1.40 -3.46 9.91
CA ALA A 269 -1.44 -3.21 11.34
C ALA A 269 -0.37 -3.97 12.12
N LEU A 270 -0.03 -5.19 11.70
CA LEU A 270 1.06 -5.95 12.29
C LEU A 270 2.42 -5.28 12.07
N TYR A 271 2.62 -4.55 10.99
CA TYR A 271 3.83 -3.75 10.86
C TYR A 271 3.83 -2.63 11.89
N GLU A 272 2.75 -1.84 11.92
CA GLU A 272 2.60 -0.67 12.80
C GLU A 272 2.71 -1.03 14.29
N GLN A 273 1.97 -2.04 14.78
CA GLN A 273 1.99 -2.46 16.19
C GLN A 273 3.37 -2.92 16.68
N ASN A 274 4.26 -3.25 15.75
CA ASN A 274 5.55 -3.87 16.03
C ASN A 274 6.75 -3.01 15.62
N LEU A 275 6.50 -1.74 15.27
CA LEU A 275 7.52 -0.72 15.08
C LEU A 275 8.31 -0.45 16.39
N PRO A 276 9.56 0.07 16.31
CA PRO A 276 10.42 0.23 17.47
C PRO A 276 9.92 1.36 18.40
N LYS A 277 9.32 0.96 19.52
CA LYS A 277 8.67 1.87 20.50
C LYS A 277 9.59 2.94 21.09
N ALA A 278 10.88 2.63 21.25
CA ALA A 278 11.87 3.58 21.78
C ALA A 278 12.09 4.80 20.87
N TRP A 279 11.74 4.66 19.58
CA TRP A 279 11.92 5.67 18.54
C TRP A 279 10.57 6.14 17.97
N ALA A 280 9.44 5.89 18.65
CA ALA A 280 8.10 6.17 18.13
C ALA A 280 7.86 7.67 17.82
N HIS A 281 8.50 8.55 18.59
CA HIS A 281 8.47 10.01 18.41
C HIS A 281 9.46 10.53 17.37
N TRP A 282 10.30 9.64 16.81
CA TRP A 282 11.22 9.95 15.73
C TRP A 282 10.75 9.33 14.40
N PRO A 283 11.06 9.96 13.26
CA PRO A 283 10.94 9.35 11.94
C PRO A 283 11.57 7.96 11.82
N LEU A 284 12.67 7.71 12.55
CA LEU A 284 13.35 6.41 12.59
C LEU A 284 12.42 5.27 12.98
N GLY A 285 11.51 5.51 13.92
CA GLY A 285 10.59 4.48 14.42
C GLY A 285 9.29 4.36 13.65
N LYS A 286 9.14 5.06 12.52
CA LYS A 286 7.97 4.94 11.64
C LYS A 286 8.21 3.90 10.54
N ALA A 287 7.14 3.45 9.91
CA ALA A 287 7.22 2.59 8.73
C ALA A 287 8.06 3.24 7.61
N ARG A 288 8.94 2.43 7.00
CA ARG A 288 9.91 2.89 5.97
C ARG A 288 9.28 3.64 4.80
N GLY A 289 8.22 3.09 4.23
CA GLY A 289 7.61 3.57 2.99
C GLY A 289 6.54 2.62 2.49
N MET A 290 5.80 3.04 1.47
CA MET A 290 4.60 2.36 1.00
C MET A 290 4.87 0.97 0.43
N ALA A 291 5.99 0.73 -0.25
CA ALA A 291 6.31 -0.60 -0.78
C ALA A 291 6.56 -1.61 0.36
N VAL A 292 7.30 -1.22 1.39
CA VAL A 292 7.50 -2.06 2.57
C VAL A 292 6.17 -2.27 3.28
N HIS A 293 5.39 -1.22 3.48
CA HIS A 293 4.11 -1.29 4.18
C HIS A 293 3.10 -2.20 3.45
N GLU A 294 3.01 -2.09 2.13
CA GLU A 294 2.21 -2.96 1.26
C GLU A 294 2.75 -4.39 1.20
N SER A 295 4.07 -4.57 1.28
CA SER A 295 4.61 -5.92 1.38
C SER A 295 4.09 -6.65 2.63
N GLN A 296 3.79 -5.92 3.72
CA GLN A 296 3.28 -6.53 4.95
C GLN A 296 1.79 -6.88 4.86
N SER A 297 0.96 -6.07 4.18
CA SER A 297 -0.43 -6.42 3.89
C SER A 297 -0.51 -7.61 2.93
N LEU A 298 0.25 -7.58 1.83
CA LEU A 298 0.27 -8.66 0.85
C LEU A 298 0.97 -9.92 1.36
N PHE A 299 1.87 -9.83 2.33
CA PHE A 299 2.37 -11.00 3.03
C PHE A 299 1.22 -11.75 3.73
N VAL A 300 0.38 -11.03 4.47
CA VAL A 300 -0.75 -11.66 5.18
C VAL A 300 -1.86 -12.06 4.22
N GLU A 301 -2.27 -11.19 3.29
CA GLU A 301 -3.36 -11.49 2.37
C GLU A 301 -2.98 -12.56 1.34
N LYS A 302 -1.82 -12.42 0.69
CA LYS A 302 -1.44 -13.23 -0.48
C LYS A 302 -0.51 -14.38 -0.14
N GLN A 303 0.52 -14.15 0.67
CA GLN A 303 1.47 -15.22 1.00
C GLN A 303 0.89 -16.19 2.03
N VAL A 304 0.15 -15.68 3.02
CA VAL A 304 -0.54 -16.49 4.04
C VAL A 304 -1.99 -16.81 3.65
N GLY A 305 -2.84 -15.80 3.47
CA GLY A 305 -4.30 -15.97 3.29
C GLY A 305 -4.71 -16.71 2.02
N ARG A 306 -3.85 -16.75 1.01
CA ARG A 306 -4.04 -17.55 -0.21
C ARG A 306 -3.17 -18.83 -0.25
N ASN A 307 -2.46 -19.17 0.83
CA ASN A 307 -1.76 -20.45 0.92
C ASN A 307 -2.76 -21.59 1.20
N PRO A 308 -2.78 -22.69 0.43
CA PRO A 308 -3.61 -23.86 0.73
C PRO A 308 -3.48 -24.38 2.17
N GLU A 309 -2.28 -24.30 2.75
CA GLU A 309 -2.02 -24.77 4.11
C GLU A 309 -2.74 -23.91 5.16
N PHE A 310 -2.86 -22.59 4.95
CA PHE A 310 -3.68 -21.71 5.81
C PHE A 310 -5.14 -22.18 5.88
N TRP A 311 -5.70 -22.62 4.75
CA TRP A 311 -7.10 -23.06 4.67
C TRP A 311 -7.37 -24.38 5.38
N ARG A 312 -6.36 -25.22 5.65
CA ARG A 312 -6.54 -26.41 6.50
C ARG A 312 -6.99 -26.06 7.91
N TRP A 313 -6.45 -24.97 8.45
CA TRP A 313 -6.83 -24.44 9.75
C TRP A 313 -8.03 -23.50 9.67
N ALA A 314 -8.09 -22.64 8.64
CA ALA A 314 -9.10 -21.60 8.55
C ALA A 314 -10.52 -22.16 8.32
N LEU A 315 -10.66 -23.27 7.59
CA LEU A 315 -11.97 -23.83 7.23
C LEU A 315 -12.85 -24.20 8.45
N PRO A 316 -12.35 -24.92 9.48
CA PRO A 316 -13.08 -25.11 10.73
C PRO A 316 -13.52 -23.80 11.42
N VAL A 317 -12.72 -22.73 11.32
CA VAL A 317 -13.07 -21.42 11.90
C VAL A 317 -14.18 -20.75 11.08
N VAL A 318 -14.11 -20.84 9.75
CA VAL A 318 -15.17 -20.37 8.84
C VAL A 318 -16.49 -21.08 9.14
N GLU A 319 -16.48 -22.42 9.25
CA GLU A 319 -17.67 -23.21 9.57
C GLU A 319 -18.25 -22.82 10.93
N LYS A 320 -17.41 -22.65 11.95
CA LYS A 320 -17.85 -22.23 13.30
C LYS A 320 -18.60 -20.89 13.29
N HIS A 321 -18.14 -19.92 12.51
CA HIS A 321 -18.72 -18.58 12.52
C HIS A 321 -19.86 -18.40 11.52
N LEU A 322 -19.76 -19.00 10.34
CA LEU A 322 -20.73 -18.80 9.25
C LEU A 322 -21.75 -19.95 9.15
N GLY A 323 -21.52 -21.09 9.80
CA GLY A 323 -22.38 -22.28 9.71
C GLY A 323 -22.32 -22.97 8.35
N GLU A 324 -21.34 -22.63 7.50
CA GLU A 324 -21.18 -23.19 6.16
C GLU A 324 -19.87 -23.97 6.06
N ALA A 325 -19.98 -25.27 5.78
CA ALA A 325 -18.85 -26.16 5.62
C ALA A 325 -18.30 -26.13 4.19
N TRP A 326 -16.97 -26.04 4.09
CA TRP A 326 -16.23 -26.01 2.84
C TRP A 326 -15.12 -27.06 2.87
N SER A 327 -14.87 -27.70 1.74
CA SER A 327 -13.64 -28.47 1.52
C SER A 327 -12.57 -27.56 0.90
N LEU A 328 -11.29 -27.94 1.02
CA LEU A 328 -10.20 -27.22 0.35
C LEU A 328 -10.45 -27.07 -1.15
N ASP A 329 -10.85 -28.17 -1.80
CA ASP A 329 -11.10 -28.18 -3.24
C ASP A 329 -12.28 -27.29 -3.65
N ASP A 330 -13.21 -26.98 -2.74
CA ASP A 330 -14.34 -26.09 -3.02
C ASP A 330 -13.99 -24.62 -2.79
N ILE A 331 -13.19 -24.31 -1.76
CA ILE A 331 -12.87 -22.92 -1.39
C ILE A 331 -11.71 -22.35 -2.19
N LEU A 332 -10.66 -23.14 -2.48
CA LEU A 332 -9.46 -22.66 -3.15
C LEU A 332 -9.74 -22.09 -4.56
N PRO A 333 -10.66 -22.66 -5.37
CA PRO A 333 -11.03 -22.03 -6.64
C PRO A 333 -11.63 -20.62 -6.52
N HIS A 334 -12.28 -20.28 -5.41
CA HIS A 334 -12.72 -18.90 -5.15
C HIS A 334 -11.54 -18.01 -4.74
N VAL A 335 -10.66 -18.53 -3.88
CA VAL A 335 -9.50 -17.82 -3.34
C VAL A 335 -8.43 -17.57 -4.43
N HIS A 336 -8.32 -18.46 -5.41
CA HIS A 336 -7.35 -18.40 -6.51
C HIS A 336 -8.00 -18.04 -7.84
N ARG A 337 -9.17 -17.40 -7.82
CA ARG A 337 -9.83 -16.97 -9.04
C ARG A 337 -8.98 -15.91 -9.77
N VAL A 338 -8.74 -16.15 -11.06
CA VAL A 338 -8.07 -15.25 -12.00
C VAL A 338 -9.08 -14.76 -13.02
N GLU A 339 -9.13 -13.46 -13.25
CA GLU A 339 -10.05 -12.83 -14.20
C GLU A 339 -9.45 -11.53 -14.74
N ARG A 340 -9.44 -11.38 -16.07
CA ARG A 340 -9.09 -10.10 -16.70
C ARG A 340 -10.20 -9.10 -16.40
N GLY A 341 -9.86 -7.98 -15.79
CA GLY A 341 -10.78 -6.89 -15.50
C GLY A 341 -10.21 -5.53 -15.90
N LEU A 342 -11.07 -4.51 -15.97
CA LEU A 342 -10.64 -3.13 -16.22
C LEU A 342 -10.15 -2.44 -14.94
N ILE A 343 -10.69 -2.83 -13.79
CA ILE A 343 -10.55 -2.12 -12.51
C ILE A 343 -9.40 -2.72 -11.69
N ARG A 344 -8.36 -1.92 -11.46
CA ARG A 344 -7.16 -2.32 -10.70
C ARG A 344 -7.50 -2.81 -9.29
N VAL A 345 -8.37 -2.11 -8.56
CA VAL A 345 -8.68 -2.45 -7.15
C VAL A 345 -9.43 -3.78 -7.00
N ASP A 346 -10.02 -4.29 -8.08
CA ASP A 346 -10.71 -5.58 -8.12
C ASP A 346 -9.87 -6.69 -8.78
N ALA A 347 -8.67 -6.36 -9.29
CA ALA A 347 -7.83 -7.29 -10.02
C ALA A 347 -7.25 -8.40 -9.11
N ASP A 348 -7.14 -9.60 -9.66
CA ASP A 348 -6.58 -10.75 -8.97
C ASP A 348 -5.04 -10.68 -8.85
N GLU A 349 -4.45 -11.60 -8.10
CA GLU A 349 -3.00 -11.61 -7.82
C GLU A 349 -2.12 -11.73 -9.08
N VAL A 350 -2.63 -12.36 -10.16
CA VAL A 350 -1.89 -12.56 -11.41
C VAL A 350 -2.01 -11.32 -12.32
N THR A 351 -3.19 -10.72 -12.40
CA THR A 351 -3.45 -9.60 -13.33
C THR A 351 -3.13 -8.23 -12.74
N TYR A 352 -3.24 -8.06 -11.42
CA TYR A 352 -3.01 -6.81 -10.69
C TYR A 352 -1.69 -6.10 -11.05
N PRO A 353 -0.53 -6.78 -11.12
CA PRO A 353 0.74 -6.10 -11.40
C PRO A 353 0.79 -5.40 -12.76
N LEU A 354 0.07 -5.91 -13.77
CA LEU A 354 0.02 -5.30 -15.11
C LEU A 354 -0.69 -3.94 -15.08
N HIS A 355 -1.71 -3.77 -14.22
CA HIS A 355 -2.37 -2.47 -14.04
C HIS A 355 -1.42 -1.42 -13.43
N VAL A 356 -0.56 -1.84 -12.50
CA VAL A 356 0.41 -0.97 -11.84
C VAL A 356 1.54 -0.60 -12.81
N ILE A 357 2.08 -1.59 -13.54
CA ILE A 357 3.17 -1.35 -14.50
C ILE A 357 2.72 -0.39 -15.60
N LEU A 358 1.49 -0.52 -16.09
CA LEU A 358 0.88 0.44 -17.01
C LEU A 358 0.95 1.88 -16.48
N ARG A 359 0.55 2.10 -15.22
CA ARG A 359 0.54 3.43 -14.60
C ARG A 359 1.95 3.96 -14.41
N TYR A 360 2.87 3.13 -13.91
CA TYR A 360 4.29 3.48 -13.75
C TYR A 360 4.92 3.96 -15.06
N GLU A 361 4.66 3.28 -16.17
CA GLU A 361 5.19 3.67 -17.47
C GLU A 361 4.57 4.99 -17.97
N LEU A 362 3.25 5.14 -17.86
CA LEU A 362 2.57 6.38 -18.25
C LEU A 362 3.01 7.57 -17.40
N GLU A 363 3.17 7.39 -16.09
CA GLU A 363 3.63 8.46 -15.20
C GLU A 363 5.01 8.97 -15.58
N GLN A 364 5.96 8.09 -15.92
CA GLN A 364 7.29 8.52 -16.38
C GLN A 364 7.22 9.33 -17.68
N GLU A 365 6.39 8.93 -18.62
CA GLU A 365 6.18 9.68 -19.87
C GLU A 365 5.49 11.03 -19.62
N VAL A 366 4.51 11.07 -18.72
CA VAL A 366 3.83 12.31 -18.32
C VAL A 366 4.78 13.26 -17.62
N VAL A 367 5.53 12.80 -16.62
CA VAL A 367 6.45 13.63 -15.83
C VAL A 367 7.61 14.14 -16.68
N SER A 368 8.12 13.32 -17.61
CA SER A 368 9.17 13.75 -18.55
C SER A 368 8.68 14.64 -19.70
N GLY A 369 7.36 14.83 -19.84
CA GLY A 369 6.79 15.64 -20.92
C GLY A 369 6.64 14.93 -22.26
N ARG A 370 6.97 13.63 -22.34
CA ARG A 370 6.82 12.82 -23.57
C ARG A 370 5.36 12.48 -23.88
N LEU A 371 4.51 12.41 -22.87
CA LEU A 371 3.07 12.18 -23.00
C LEU A 371 2.30 13.39 -22.46
N GLN A 372 1.33 13.89 -23.23
CA GLN A 372 0.41 14.93 -22.79
C GLN A 372 -0.87 14.33 -22.22
N ALA A 373 -1.55 15.08 -21.37
CA ALA A 373 -2.77 14.62 -20.72
C ALA A 373 -3.84 14.23 -21.76
N ALA A 374 -3.99 15.00 -22.84
CA ALA A 374 -4.98 14.77 -23.88
C ALA A 374 -4.86 13.38 -24.54
N ASP A 375 -3.64 12.82 -24.62
CA ASP A 375 -3.35 11.54 -25.28
C ASP A 375 -3.42 10.34 -24.30
N LEU A 376 -3.74 10.57 -23.03
CA LEU A 376 -3.83 9.52 -22.02
C LEU A 376 -4.86 8.43 -22.34
N PRO A 377 -6.08 8.72 -22.85
CA PRO A 377 -7.04 7.68 -23.18
C PRO A 377 -6.50 6.67 -24.21
N GLU A 378 -5.86 7.15 -25.27
CA GLU A 378 -5.27 6.33 -26.32
C GLU A 378 -4.06 5.55 -25.81
N ALA A 379 -3.15 6.20 -25.08
CA ALA A 379 -1.97 5.54 -24.51
C ALA A 379 -2.36 4.47 -23.48
N TRP A 380 -3.39 4.73 -22.67
CA TRP A 380 -3.94 3.79 -21.71
C TRP A 380 -4.59 2.59 -22.40
N ASP A 381 -5.46 2.83 -23.39
CA ASP A 381 -6.11 1.76 -24.16
C ASP A 381 -5.08 0.86 -24.87
N ALA A 382 -4.06 1.46 -25.49
CA ALA A 382 -2.99 0.71 -26.14
C ALA A 382 -2.29 -0.25 -25.17
N LYS A 383 -1.91 0.22 -23.97
CA LYS A 383 -1.28 -0.61 -22.95
C LYS A 383 -2.24 -1.64 -22.35
N MET A 384 -3.52 -1.30 -22.10
CA MET A 384 -4.53 -2.25 -21.63
C MET A 384 -4.77 -3.38 -22.63
N ARG A 385 -4.85 -3.07 -23.93
CA ARG A 385 -4.96 -4.07 -25.00
C ARG A 385 -3.71 -4.94 -25.07
N GLU A 386 -2.53 -4.33 -25.00
CA GLU A 386 -1.27 -5.07 -25.05
C GLU A 386 -1.08 -6.01 -23.87
N TYR A 387 -1.47 -5.59 -22.66
CA TYR A 387 -1.17 -6.34 -21.42
C TYR A 387 -2.27 -7.32 -21.05
N LEU A 388 -3.53 -6.90 -21.19
CA LEU A 388 -4.69 -7.62 -20.69
C LEU A 388 -5.67 -7.99 -21.80
N GLY A 389 -5.49 -7.52 -23.03
CA GLY A 389 -6.42 -7.78 -24.13
C GLY A 389 -7.78 -7.08 -23.97
N LEU A 390 -7.83 -6.01 -23.18
CA LEU A 390 -9.05 -5.25 -22.89
C LEU A 390 -8.97 -3.84 -23.49
N SER A 391 -10.09 -3.32 -23.98
CA SER A 391 -10.19 -1.95 -24.50
C SER A 391 -10.86 -1.02 -23.50
N THR A 392 -10.39 0.22 -23.43
CA THR A 392 -10.92 1.29 -22.59
C THR A 392 -11.24 2.56 -23.39
N ILE A 393 -11.00 2.60 -24.71
CA ILE A 393 -11.09 3.84 -25.49
C ILE A 393 -12.48 4.51 -25.42
N ASP A 394 -13.55 3.72 -25.40
CA ASP A 394 -14.93 4.23 -25.28
C ASP A 394 -15.40 4.37 -23.82
N ASN A 395 -14.55 4.04 -22.85
CA ASN A 395 -14.86 4.04 -21.42
C ASN A 395 -13.71 4.63 -20.57
N PRO A 396 -13.40 5.93 -20.71
CA PRO A 396 -12.37 6.57 -19.89
C PRO A 396 -12.65 6.52 -18.38
N ALA A 397 -13.92 6.40 -17.95
CA ALA A 397 -14.31 6.24 -16.54
C ALA A 397 -13.65 5.02 -15.86
N ASP A 398 -13.56 3.91 -16.59
CA ASP A 398 -12.86 2.68 -16.17
C ASP A 398 -11.50 2.51 -16.87
N GLY A 399 -11.11 3.48 -17.70
CA GLY A 399 -9.76 3.66 -18.23
C GLY A 399 -8.93 4.59 -17.35
N PRO A 400 -8.36 5.68 -17.87
CA PRO A 400 -7.47 6.58 -17.11
C PRO A 400 -8.14 7.31 -15.93
N MET A 401 -9.47 7.39 -15.87
CA MET A 401 -10.17 8.03 -14.75
C MET A 401 -10.49 7.06 -13.61
N GLN A 402 -10.12 5.76 -13.69
CA GLN A 402 -10.58 4.79 -12.69
C GLN A 402 -10.01 5.02 -11.28
N ASP A 403 -8.87 5.70 -11.17
CA ASP A 403 -8.15 5.93 -9.92
C ASP A 403 -8.08 7.41 -9.55
N VAL A 404 -8.22 7.70 -8.24
CA VAL A 404 -8.15 9.06 -7.68
C VAL A 404 -6.73 9.66 -7.66
N HIS A 405 -5.71 8.82 -7.80
CA HIS A 405 -4.31 9.17 -7.56
C HIS A 405 -3.84 10.37 -8.40
N TRP A 406 -4.02 10.34 -9.72
CA TRP A 406 -3.63 11.46 -10.59
C TRP A 406 -4.47 12.73 -10.37
N PRO A 407 -5.81 12.68 -10.20
CA PRO A 407 -6.58 13.85 -9.74
C PRO A 407 -6.03 14.46 -8.43
N GLY A 408 -5.63 13.62 -7.48
CA GLY A 408 -4.98 14.02 -6.22
C GLY A 408 -3.49 14.32 -6.32
N ALA A 409 -2.91 14.25 -7.53
CA ALA A 409 -1.49 14.43 -7.84
C ALA A 409 -0.52 13.47 -7.12
N ALA A 410 -0.96 12.26 -6.76
CA ALA A 410 -0.13 11.20 -6.19
C ALA A 410 0.67 10.46 -7.28
N PHE A 411 1.59 11.15 -7.94
CA PHE A 411 2.52 10.58 -8.93
C PHE A 411 3.74 9.95 -8.24
N GLY A 412 4.24 8.83 -8.75
CA GLY A 412 5.31 8.05 -8.09
C GLY A 412 4.81 7.12 -6.99
N TYR A 413 3.49 7.09 -6.74
CA TYR A 413 2.87 6.27 -5.70
C TYR A 413 2.60 4.83 -6.16
N PHE A 414 2.01 4.66 -7.36
CA PHE A 414 1.58 3.34 -7.86
C PHE A 414 2.64 2.24 -7.83
N PRO A 415 3.93 2.49 -8.13
CA PRO A 415 4.96 1.45 -8.13
C PRO A 415 5.02 0.68 -6.81
N SER A 416 4.75 1.36 -5.69
CA SER A 416 4.78 0.78 -4.35
C SER A 416 3.90 -0.47 -4.21
N TYR A 417 2.78 -0.54 -4.94
CA TYR A 417 1.88 -1.69 -4.88
C TYR A 417 2.51 -2.98 -5.40
N THR A 418 3.07 -2.95 -6.62
CA THR A 418 3.70 -4.14 -7.22
C THR A 418 5.05 -4.43 -6.58
N LEU A 419 5.79 -3.40 -6.15
CA LEU A 419 6.98 -3.58 -5.32
C LEU A 419 6.63 -4.33 -4.04
N GLY A 420 5.56 -3.94 -3.34
CA GLY A 420 5.05 -4.64 -2.17
C GLY A 420 4.75 -6.12 -2.45
N ALA A 421 4.08 -6.43 -3.57
CA ALA A 421 3.76 -7.82 -3.93
C ALA A 421 5.02 -8.68 -4.15
N MET A 422 6.01 -8.15 -4.86
CA MET A 422 7.28 -8.84 -5.10
C MET A 422 8.09 -9.00 -3.81
N MET A 423 8.17 -7.94 -3.00
CA MET A 423 8.82 -7.97 -1.70
C MET A 423 8.18 -8.99 -0.77
N ALA A 424 6.85 -9.13 -0.77
CA ALA A 424 6.15 -10.13 0.03
C ALA A 424 6.54 -11.56 -0.38
N ALA A 425 6.60 -11.86 -1.68
CA ALA A 425 7.03 -13.16 -2.17
C ALA A 425 8.51 -13.46 -1.85
N GLN A 426 9.39 -12.47 -2.00
CA GLN A 426 10.81 -12.59 -1.64
C GLN A 426 11.02 -12.77 -0.13
N GLN A 427 10.25 -12.06 0.70
CA GLN A 427 10.22 -12.25 2.15
C GLN A 427 9.72 -13.65 2.52
N TRP A 428 8.68 -14.16 1.86
CA TRP A 428 8.17 -15.53 2.10
C TRP A 428 9.22 -16.60 1.74
N ALA A 429 9.94 -16.42 0.63
CA ALA A 429 11.03 -17.32 0.25
C ALA A 429 12.20 -17.29 1.26
N ALA A 430 12.59 -16.11 1.72
CA ALA A 430 13.62 -15.98 2.76
C ALA A 430 13.16 -16.59 4.09
N LEU A 431 11.91 -16.35 4.48
CA LEU A 431 11.30 -16.93 5.68
C LEU A 431 11.25 -18.45 5.63
N THR A 432 10.82 -19.05 4.52
CA THR A 432 10.73 -20.52 4.39
C THR A 432 12.10 -21.20 4.32
N ARG A 433 13.12 -20.49 3.84
CA ARG A 433 14.53 -20.94 3.93
C ARG A 433 15.01 -20.96 5.38
N ASP A 434 14.72 -19.91 6.15
CA ASP A 434 15.18 -19.77 7.54
C ASP A 434 14.31 -20.57 8.53
N HIS A 435 13.04 -20.80 8.18
CA HIS A 435 12.03 -21.53 8.96
C HIS A 435 11.27 -22.54 8.08
N PRO A 436 11.86 -23.70 7.76
CA PRO A 436 11.26 -24.67 6.83
C PRO A 436 9.91 -25.27 7.27
N SER A 437 9.51 -25.12 8.54
CA SER A 437 8.20 -25.60 9.02
C SER A 437 7.05 -24.60 8.84
N ALA A 438 7.28 -23.44 8.21
CA ALA A 438 6.29 -22.38 8.06
C ALA A 438 4.93 -22.87 7.53
N ASP A 439 4.92 -23.68 6.46
CA ASP A 439 3.69 -24.26 5.91
C ASP A 439 2.96 -25.19 6.91
N SER A 440 3.72 -25.99 7.68
CA SER A 440 3.15 -26.85 8.71
C SER A 440 2.57 -26.05 9.88
N ASP A 441 3.18 -24.90 10.20
CA ASP A 441 2.69 -23.99 11.23
C ASP A 441 1.40 -23.28 10.78
N LEU A 442 1.33 -22.85 9.51
CA LEU A 442 0.09 -22.33 8.90
C LEU A 442 -1.06 -23.35 8.98
N ALA A 443 -0.79 -24.62 8.65
CA ALA A 443 -1.80 -25.68 8.71
C ALA A 443 -2.36 -25.94 10.12
N LYS A 444 -1.67 -25.47 11.16
CA LYS A 444 -2.08 -25.55 12.57
C LYS A 444 -2.61 -24.23 13.12
N GLY A 445 -2.60 -23.16 12.34
CA GLY A 445 -2.93 -21.81 12.81
C GLY A 445 -1.89 -21.23 13.78
N ASN A 446 -0.63 -21.66 13.69
CA ASN A 446 0.47 -21.13 14.49
C ASN A 446 1.25 -20.09 13.68
N PHE A 447 1.13 -18.81 14.05
CA PHE A 447 1.77 -17.70 13.32
C PHE A 447 2.95 -17.09 14.07
N ALA A 448 3.29 -17.60 15.27
CA ALA A 448 4.29 -16.99 16.15
C ALA A 448 5.67 -16.90 15.47
N ALA A 449 6.23 -18.04 15.03
CA ALA A 449 7.55 -18.07 14.39
C ALA A 449 7.58 -17.25 13.08
N ILE A 450 6.46 -17.21 12.35
CA ILE A 450 6.35 -16.42 11.12
C ILE A 450 6.45 -14.92 11.44
N ASN A 451 5.72 -14.47 12.45
CA ASN A 451 5.74 -13.08 12.88
C ASN A 451 7.04 -12.71 13.60
N ASP A 452 7.68 -13.62 14.31
CA ASP A 452 8.99 -13.39 14.93
C ASP A 452 10.06 -13.10 13.87
N TRP A 453 10.06 -13.86 12.77
CA TRP A 453 10.96 -13.57 11.64
C TRP A 453 10.68 -12.19 11.03
N ARG A 454 9.41 -11.84 10.79
CA ARG A 454 9.04 -10.52 10.24
C ARG A 454 9.41 -9.38 11.20
N ARG A 455 9.24 -9.59 12.50
CA ARG A 455 9.64 -8.65 13.55
C ARG A 455 11.14 -8.40 13.53
N ASP A 456 11.95 -9.46 13.50
CA ASP A 456 13.40 -9.38 13.48
C ASP A 456 13.92 -8.70 12.19
N LYS A 457 13.44 -9.17 11.03
CA LYS A 457 13.98 -8.76 9.73
C LYS A 457 13.43 -7.45 9.20
N ILE A 458 12.17 -7.11 9.50
CA ILE A 458 11.46 -5.98 8.90
C ILE A 458 10.96 -5.01 9.96
N TRP A 459 10.03 -5.43 10.83
CA TRP A 459 9.24 -4.48 11.62
C TRP A 459 10.07 -3.67 12.60
N SER A 460 10.99 -4.33 13.31
CA SER A 460 11.88 -3.66 14.28
C SER A 460 12.86 -2.66 13.65
N GLN A 461 13.06 -2.75 12.34
CA GLN A 461 14.00 -1.87 11.62
C GLN A 461 13.40 -0.50 11.32
N GLY A 462 12.06 -0.35 11.32
CA GLY A 462 11.38 0.89 11.00
C GLY A 462 11.97 1.57 9.76
N SER A 463 12.45 2.80 9.94
CA SER A 463 13.09 3.61 8.89
C SER A 463 14.62 3.67 9.02
N ARG A 464 15.27 2.67 9.64
CA ARG A 464 16.74 2.64 9.84
C ARG A 464 17.52 2.58 8.52
N TRP A 465 17.00 1.85 7.55
CA TRP A 465 17.60 1.62 6.24
C TRP A 465 16.76 2.26 5.14
N SER A 466 17.28 2.40 3.93
CA SER A 466 16.44 2.64 2.74
C SER A 466 15.59 1.40 2.40
N THR A 467 14.57 1.53 1.54
CA THR A 467 13.75 0.37 1.14
C THR A 467 14.60 -0.76 0.50
N PRO A 468 15.50 -0.49 -0.48
CA PRO A 468 16.34 -1.54 -1.06
C PRO A 468 17.26 -2.21 -0.04
N GLU A 469 17.91 -1.42 0.82
CA GLU A 469 18.82 -1.94 1.86
C GLU A 469 18.09 -2.79 2.90
N LEU A 470 16.88 -2.39 3.31
CA LEU A 470 16.06 -3.18 4.24
C LEU A 470 15.74 -4.55 3.66
N LEU A 471 15.32 -4.60 2.39
CA LEU A 471 15.01 -5.86 1.72
C LEU A 471 16.25 -6.74 1.57
N GLU A 472 17.38 -6.17 1.17
CA GLU A 472 18.64 -6.89 1.00
C GLU A 472 19.14 -7.46 2.32
N ARG A 473 19.07 -6.69 3.41
CA ARG A 473 19.41 -7.17 4.76
C ARG A 473 18.47 -8.28 5.24
N ALA A 474 17.18 -8.17 4.94
CA ALA A 474 16.18 -9.13 5.39
C ALA A 474 16.26 -10.46 4.61
N THR A 475 16.58 -10.41 3.32
CA THR A 475 16.40 -11.55 2.41
C THR A 475 17.70 -12.11 1.84
N GLY A 476 18.77 -11.31 1.85
CA GLY A 476 20.13 -11.66 1.40
C GLY A 476 20.47 -11.12 0.00
N GLU A 477 19.53 -10.52 -0.71
CA GLU A 477 19.74 -9.98 -2.07
C GLU A 477 18.80 -8.81 -2.38
N LYS A 478 19.09 -8.09 -3.46
CA LYS A 478 18.23 -7.03 -4.00
C LYS A 478 16.86 -7.58 -4.43
N LEU A 479 15.92 -6.68 -4.71
CA LEU A 479 14.60 -7.06 -5.23
C LEU A 479 14.73 -7.89 -6.51
N ASN A 480 14.08 -9.05 -6.52
CA ASN A 480 14.21 -10.04 -7.59
C ASN A 480 12.83 -10.57 -8.02
N ALA A 481 12.45 -10.34 -9.28
CA ALA A 481 11.15 -10.76 -9.82
C ALA A 481 10.98 -12.29 -9.82
N ALA A 482 12.06 -13.07 -9.81
CA ALA A 482 12.02 -14.52 -9.85
C ALA A 482 11.19 -15.12 -8.70
N TYR A 483 11.27 -14.56 -7.49
CA TYR A 483 10.49 -15.04 -6.34
C TYR A 483 8.99 -14.91 -6.57
N PHE A 484 8.55 -13.79 -7.12
CA PHE A 484 7.13 -13.56 -7.39
C PHE A 484 6.65 -14.37 -8.60
N THR A 485 7.43 -14.47 -9.66
CA THR A 485 7.05 -15.28 -10.83
C THR A 485 6.97 -16.78 -10.52
N GLU A 486 7.89 -17.32 -9.72
CA GLU A 486 7.85 -18.71 -9.27
C GLU A 486 6.66 -18.97 -8.34
N HIS A 487 6.38 -18.03 -7.43
CA HIS A 487 5.18 -18.07 -6.59
C HIS A 487 3.89 -18.16 -7.42
N LEU A 488 3.76 -17.31 -8.45
CA LEU A 488 2.60 -17.34 -9.33
C LEU A 488 2.51 -18.64 -10.13
N ARG A 489 3.64 -19.17 -10.64
CA ARG A 489 3.68 -20.48 -11.32
C ARG A 489 3.20 -21.59 -10.41
N LYS A 490 3.74 -21.69 -9.20
CA LYS A 490 3.39 -22.74 -8.24
C LYS A 490 1.89 -22.72 -7.88
N ARG A 491 1.28 -21.54 -7.80
CA ARG A 491 -0.13 -21.38 -7.39
C ARG A 491 -1.11 -21.53 -8.56
N TYR A 492 -0.82 -20.88 -9.68
CA TYR A 492 -1.76 -20.71 -10.79
C TYR A 492 -1.39 -21.48 -12.06
N GLY A 493 -0.16 -21.97 -12.16
CA GLY A 493 0.34 -22.73 -13.29
C GLY A 493 -0.10 -24.19 -13.29
N PRO A 494 0.32 -24.96 -14.32
CA PRO A 494 0.12 -26.39 -14.37
C PRO A 494 0.79 -27.08 -13.18
N ALA A 495 0.17 -28.17 -12.70
CA ALA A 495 0.66 -28.97 -11.58
C ALA A 495 1.85 -29.86 -11.97
#